data_AF-A0A0D2MEP3-F1
#
_entry.id   AF-A0A0D2MEP3-F1
#
_cell.length_a   1.000
_cell.length_b   1.000
_cell.length_c   1.000
_cell.angle_alpha   90.00
_cell.angle_beta   90.00
_cell.angle_gamma   90.00
#
_symmetry.space_group_name_H-M   'P 1'
#
loop_
_entity.id
_entity.type
_entity.pdbx_description
1 polymer ?
#
loop_
_entity_poly.entity_id
_entity_poly.type
_entity_poly.pdbx_seq_one_letter_code
_entity_poly.pdbx_strand_id
1 'polypeptide(L)'
;MQHTFSLPGSGLRAVRVRSDSRRSVAPVRSASRRHAVSVAAALAPPTVADTRLRFYEAYRRPVPAIYNVVLQELLVQQHFIRYNVNYQYNEVYALGFVSVFDQVLDSFDQAERAKVFDAYISALGEDPRQYRVRAAADVERLESEAAALGGADALTPDADGGELQRALARLAEQSAAKRLPYNKFLAIGLFRLLELTGAKEPAALERLVKAVGASPQAVNKDLLLYKGILSKMSAAKELMKEFLEREKKKQAEREAAKAARAAAPQPTGAAA
;
A
#
# COMPACT_ATOMS: atom_id res chain seq x y z
N MET A 1 80.05 -29.16 -53.83
CA MET A 1 80.86 -30.37 -53.55
C MET A 1 81.39 -30.19 -52.13
N GLN A 2 81.27 -31.08 -51.14
CA GLN A 2 81.40 -32.54 -51.09
C GLN A 2 80.58 -33.05 -49.86
N HIS A 3 79.84 -34.16 -49.94
CA HIS A 3 80.10 -35.48 -49.30
C HIS A 3 80.70 -35.42 -47.86
N THR A 4 80.34 -36.19 -46.82
CA THR A 4 79.48 -37.38 -46.59
C THR A 4 79.48 -37.68 -45.07
N PHE A 5 78.36 -38.23 -44.57
CA PHE A 5 78.20 -39.37 -43.64
C PHE A 5 79.20 -39.62 -42.48
N SER A 6 78.67 -39.77 -41.25
CA SER A 6 79.19 -40.72 -40.24
C SER A 6 78.18 -41.02 -39.10
N LEU A 7 77.88 -42.31 -38.93
CA LEU A 7 77.44 -43.05 -37.73
C LEU A 7 78.29 -44.35 -37.75
N PRO A 8 78.51 -45.15 -36.67
CA PRO A 8 77.64 -45.37 -35.50
C PRO A 8 78.42 -45.60 -34.17
N GLY A 9 77.73 -45.97 -33.08
CA GLY A 9 78.41 -46.49 -31.89
C GLY A 9 77.51 -46.67 -30.67
N SER A 10 76.74 -47.75 -30.64
CA SER A 10 75.98 -48.21 -29.47
C SER A 10 76.91 -48.85 -28.42
N GLY A 11 76.83 -48.37 -27.18
CA GLY A 11 77.41 -49.01 -26.00
C GLY A 11 76.38 -49.04 -24.87
N LEU A 12 75.71 -50.18 -24.70
CA LEU A 12 74.80 -50.44 -23.59
C LEU A 12 75.60 -50.71 -22.30
N ARG A 13 75.34 -49.94 -21.23
CA ARG A 13 75.77 -50.27 -19.87
C ARG A 13 74.54 -50.27 -18.96
N ALA A 14 74.22 -51.43 -18.42
CA ALA A 14 73.14 -51.64 -17.47
C ALA A 14 73.47 -51.01 -16.11
N VAL A 15 72.52 -50.29 -15.52
CA VAL A 15 72.55 -49.91 -14.10
C VAL A 15 71.18 -50.20 -13.49
N ARG A 16 71.22 -50.93 -12.37
CA ARG A 16 70.10 -51.47 -11.61
C ARG A 16 69.14 -50.40 -11.08
N VAL A 17 67.87 -50.79 -11.12
CA VAL A 17 66.68 -50.19 -10.53
C VAL A 17 66.86 -49.94 -9.03
N ARG A 18 66.57 -48.71 -8.58
CA ARG A 18 66.14 -48.40 -7.21
C ARG A 18 64.63 -48.18 -7.21
N SER A 19 63.97 -48.85 -6.29
CA SER A 19 62.52 -48.96 -6.12
C SER A 19 61.84 -47.65 -5.72
N ASP A 20 60.78 -47.35 -6.47
CA ASP A 20 59.59 -46.53 -6.18
C ASP A 20 59.52 -45.74 -4.86
N SER A 21 59.68 -44.42 -4.97
CA SER A 21 59.01 -43.47 -4.07
C SER A 21 57.76 -42.95 -4.77
N ARG A 22 56.59 -43.24 -4.19
CA ARG A 22 55.27 -42.80 -4.65
C ARG A 22 55.25 -41.32 -5.04
N ARG A 23 55.04 -41.01 -6.32
CA ARG A 23 54.75 -39.65 -6.78
C ARG A 23 53.36 -39.25 -6.30
N SER A 24 53.30 -38.33 -5.35
CA SER A 24 52.09 -37.57 -5.02
C SER A 24 51.74 -36.68 -6.23
N VAL A 25 50.58 -36.91 -6.83
CA VAL A 25 50.02 -36.05 -7.88
C VAL A 25 49.37 -34.86 -7.19
N ALA A 26 49.95 -33.66 -7.34
CA ALA A 26 49.33 -32.44 -6.85
C ALA A 26 48.03 -32.18 -7.63
N PRO A 27 46.90 -31.87 -6.97
CA PRO A 27 45.66 -31.60 -7.67
C PRO A 27 45.76 -30.26 -8.41
N VAL A 28 45.55 -30.28 -9.72
CA VAL A 28 45.39 -29.07 -10.53
C VAL A 28 44.06 -28.41 -10.11
N ARG A 29 44.14 -27.34 -9.33
CA ARG A 29 42.98 -26.50 -9.01
C ARG A 29 42.57 -25.75 -10.27
N SER A 30 41.55 -26.25 -10.97
CA SER A 30 40.83 -25.49 -11.98
C SER A 30 40.17 -24.29 -11.29
N ALA A 31 40.73 -23.10 -11.50
CA ALA A 31 40.13 -21.85 -11.06
C ALA A 31 38.91 -21.57 -11.94
N SER A 32 37.75 -22.12 -11.56
CA SER A 32 36.47 -21.71 -12.12
C SER A 32 36.23 -20.25 -11.72
N ARG A 33 36.54 -19.32 -12.61
CA ARG A 33 36.13 -17.91 -12.50
C ARG A 33 34.61 -17.87 -12.57
N ARG A 34 33.96 -17.90 -11.41
CA ARG A 34 32.54 -17.56 -11.29
C ARG A 34 32.41 -16.10 -11.68
N HIS A 35 31.96 -15.83 -12.90
CA HIS A 35 31.57 -14.49 -13.29
C HIS A 35 30.25 -14.22 -12.57
N ALA A 36 30.32 -13.50 -11.44
CA ALA A 36 29.14 -12.98 -10.79
C ALA A 36 28.59 -11.86 -11.70
N VAL A 37 27.60 -12.19 -12.52
CA VAL A 37 26.84 -11.19 -13.27
C VAL A 37 25.88 -10.54 -12.28
N SER A 38 26.24 -9.36 -11.77
CA SER A 38 25.31 -8.51 -11.04
C SER A 38 24.40 -7.82 -12.05
N VAL A 39 23.17 -8.30 -12.19
CA VAL A 39 22.13 -7.56 -12.92
C VAL A 39 21.68 -6.42 -12.01
N ALA A 40 22.19 -5.21 -12.28
CA ALA A 40 21.61 -4.01 -11.68
C ALA A 40 20.20 -3.84 -12.29
N ALA A 41 19.15 -4.08 -11.49
CA ALA A 41 17.81 -3.72 -11.90
C ALA A 41 17.79 -2.20 -12.14
N ALA A 42 17.48 -1.78 -13.36
CA ALA A 42 17.45 -0.36 -13.76
C ALA A 42 16.42 0.47 -12.97
N LEU A 43 15.56 -0.20 -12.20
CA LEU A 43 14.65 0.41 -11.23
C LEU A 43 14.72 -0.42 -9.94
N ALA A 44 15.31 0.15 -8.89
CA ALA A 44 15.22 -0.39 -7.54
C ALA A 44 14.10 0.38 -6.80
N PRO A 45 12.83 -0.07 -6.88
CA PRO A 45 11.78 0.57 -6.10
C PRO A 45 12.12 0.48 -4.61
N PRO A 46 11.70 1.46 -3.78
CA PRO A 46 11.90 1.38 -2.34
C PRO A 46 11.23 0.12 -1.79
N THR A 47 11.65 -0.31 -0.60
CA THR A 47 10.97 -1.41 0.10
C THR A 47 9.73 -0.89 0.83
N VAL A 48 8.85 -1.80 1.25
CA VAL A 48 7.74 -1.49 2.16
C VAL A 48 8.26 -0.88 3.47
N ALA A 49 9.42 -1.35 3.97
CA ALA A 49 10.04 -0.81 5.17
C ALA A 49 10.46 0.64 4.97
N ASP A 50 11.07 0.98 3.82
CA ASP A 50 11.44 2.35 3.48
C ASP A 50 10.22 3.26 3.40
N THR A 51 9.12 2.78 2.81
CA THR A 51 7.86 3.53 2.70
C THR A 51 7.25 3.81 4.07
N ARG A 52 7.22 2.80 4.96
CA ARG A 52 6.75 2.98 6.34
C ARG A 52 7.64 3.95 7.12
N LEU A 53 8.96 3.85 6.97
CA LEU A 53 9.90 4.76 7.60
C LEU A 53 9.64 6.20 7.17
N ARG A 54 9.52 6.46 5.86
CA ARG A 54 9.20 7.79 5.32
C ARG A 54 7.90 8.37 5.90
N PHE A 55 6.88 7.53 6.10
CA PHE A 55 5.65 7.99 6.75
C PHE A 55 5.89 8.47 8.18
N TYR A 56 6.62 7.71 9.00
CA TYR A 56 6.93 8.09 10.38
C TYR A 56 7.91 9.27 10.47
N GLU A 57 8.80 9.43 9.50
CA GLU A 57 9.68 10.59 9.40
C GLU A 57 8.91 11.88 9.07
N ALA A 58 7.93 11.77 8.17
CA ALA A 58 7.06 12.87 7.74
C ALA A 58 5.99 13.23 8.78
N TYR A 59 5.43 12.24 9.49
CA TYR A 59 4.44 12.43 10.55
C TYR A 59 4.96 11.90 11.90
N ARG A 60 5.61 12.79 12.67
CA ARG A 60 6.26 12.44 13.95
C ARG A 60 5.33 12.40 15.16
N ARG A 61 4.03 12.65 14.96
CA ARG A 61 3.06 12.66 16.06
C ARG A 61 2.48 11.25 16.26
N PRO A 62 2.10 10.86 17.49
CA PRO A 62 1.43 9.59 17.71
C PRO A 62 0.10 9.53 16.96
N VAL A 63 -0.07 8.49 16.14
CA VAL A 63 -1.38 8.14 15.56
C VAL A 63 -2.06 7.15 16.51
N PRO A 64 -3.30 7.42 16.97
CA PRO A 64 -4.06 6.47 17.78
C PRO A 64 -4.16 5.10 17.09
N ALA A 65 -4.01 4.03 17.86
CA ALA A 65 -3.88 2.66 17.34
C ALA A 65 -5.03 2.26 16.40
N ILE A 66 -6.25 2.71 16.68
CA ILE A 66 -7.44 2.47 15.86
C ILE A 66 -7.29 2.94 14.40
N TYR A 67 -6.58 4.05 14.19
CA TYR A 67 -6.29 4.58 12.84
C TYR A 67 -4.98 4.03 12.32
N ASN A 68 -3.95 3.91 13.17
CA ASN A 68 -2.61 3.53 12.73
C ASN A 68 -2.58 2.15 12.08
N VAL A 69 -3.30 1.17 12.63
CA VAL A 69 -3.36 -0.18 12.03
C VAL A 69 -3.87 -0.11 10.59
N VAL A 70 -5.00 0.57 10.37
CA VAL A 70 -5.62 0.70 9.05
C VAL A 70 -4.73 1.51 8.11
N LEU A 71 -4.20 2.66 8.55
CA LEU A 71 -3.31 3.49 7.74
C LEU A 71 -2.06 2.74 7.28
N GLN A 72 -1.42 1.96 8.17
CA GLN A 72 -0.23 1.20 7.82
C GLN A 72 -0.55 0.05 6.85
N GLU A 73 -1.70 -0.61 7.00
CA GLU A 73 -2.17 -1.62 6.03
C GLU A 73 -2.47 -0.99 4.67
N LEU A 74 -3.17 0.15 4.65
CA LEU A 74 -3.42 0.92 3.44
C LEU A 74 -2.11 1.29 2.76
N LEU A 75 -1.13 1.81 3.52
CA LEU A 75 0.16 2.26 3.00
C LEU A 75 0.94 1.13 2.34
N VAL A 76 0.94 -0.06 2.95
CA VAL A 76 1.61 -1.26 2.39
C VAL A 76 0.92 -1.73 1.11
N GLN A 77 -0.40 -1.75 1.08
CA GLN A 77 -1.13 -2.14 -0.13
C GLN A 77 -0.91 -1.13 -1.26
N GLN A 78 -0.94 0.15 -0.92
CA GLN A 78 -0.69 1.25 -1.84
C GLN A 78 0.74 1.23 -2.37
N HIS A 79 1.72 0.85 -1.56
CA HIS A 79 3.10 0.65 -1.99
C HIS A 79 3.17 -0.36 -3.15
N PHE A 80 2.54 -1.53 -3.01
CA PHE A 80 2.54 -2.54 -4.07
C PHE A 80 1.80 -2.07 -5.33
N ILE A 81 0.77 -1.23 -5.18
CA ILE A 81 0.08 -0.63 -6.32
C ILE A 81 0.98 0.39 -7.01
N ARG A 82 1.58 1.32 -6.26
CA ARG A 82 2.35 2.46 -6.76
C ARG A 82 3.62 2.07 -7.51
N TYR A 83 4.31 1.05 -7.02
CA TYR A 83 5.55 0.53 -7.60
C TYR A 83 5.33 -0.68 -8.51
N ASN A 84 4.07 -1.01 -8.82
CA ASN A 84 3.76 -1.99 -9.86
C ASN A 84 4.19 -1.44 -11.23
N VAL A 85 4.78 -2.28 -12.07
CA VAL A 85 5.18 -1.91 -13.44
C VAL A 85 4.00 -1.46 -14.32
N ASN A 86 2.79 -1.89 -13.99
CA ASN A 86 1.56 -1.53 -14.68
C ASN A 86 0.80 -0.38 -13.98
N TYR A 87 1.40 0.26 -12.96
CA TYR A 87 0.75 1.37 -12.28
C TYR A 87 0.48 2.52 -13.23
N GLN A 88 -0.77 2.96 -13.25
CA GLN A 88 -1.20 4.16 -13.95
C GLN A 88 -2.17 4.92 -13.06
N TYR A 89 -2.00 6.24 -13.01
CA TYR A 89 -2.97 7.09 -12.35
C TYR A 89 -4.34 6.95 -13.04
N ASN A 90 -5.39 6.94 -12.23
CA ASN A 90 -6.76 6.79 -12.66
C ASN A 90 -7.66 7.60 -11.73
N GLU A 91 -8.56 8.38 -12.31
CA GLU A 91 -9.47 9.28 -11.61
C GLU A 91 -10.47 8.51 -10.73
N VAL A 92 -11.01 7.38 -11.21
CA VAL A 92 -11.91 6.50 -10.43
C VAL A 92 -11.16 5.86 -9.26
N TYR A 93 -9.89 5.52 -9.47
CA TYR A 93 -9.02 5.04 -8.41
C TYR A 93 -8.73 6.11 -7.37
N ALA A 94 -8.47 7.35 -7.80
CA ALA A 94 -8.28 8.50 -6.91
C ALA A 94 -9.53 8.77 -6.07
N LEU A 95 -10.72 8.73 -6.68
CA LEU A 95 -12.01 8.82 -6.00
C LEU A 95 -12.16 7.75 -4.92
N GLY A 96 -11.89 6.49 -5.25
CA GLY A 96 -11.93 5.40 -4.27
C GLY A 96 -10.92 5.58 -3.14
N PHE A 97 -9.69 6.00 -3.45
CA PHE A 97 -8.66 6.25 -2.46
C PHE A 97 -9.03 7.39 -1.49
N VAL A 98 -9.44 8.53 -2.02
CA VAL A 98 -9.86 9.69 -1.20
C VAL A 98 -11.06 9.32 -0.34
N SER A 99 -12.06 8.63 -0.90
CA SER A 99 -13.22 8.14 -0.15
C SER A 99 -12.83 7.24 1.02
N VAL A 100 -11.89 6.31 0.79
CA VAL A 100 -11.39 5.45 1.87
C VAL A 100 -10.71 6.26 2.96
N PHE A 101 -9.83 7.16 2.56
CA PHE A 101 -9.03 7.94 3.49
C PHE A 101 -9.90 8.83 4.38
N ASP A 102 -10.88 9.50 3.78
CA ASP A 102 -11.81 10.38 4.49
C ASP A 102 -12.71 9.61 5.46
N GLN A 103 -13.22 8.43 5.08
CA GLN A 103 -14.04 7.61 5.98
C GLN A 103 -13.21 6.99 7.12
N VAL A 104 -11.98 6.57 6.85
CA VAL A 104 -11.08 6.02 7.89
C VAL A 104 -10.75 7.09 8.93
N LEU A 105 -10.57 8.36 8.51
CA LEU A 105 -10.17 9.48 9.37
C LEU A 105 -11.29 10.48 9.68
N ASP A 106 -12.55 10.08 9.55
CA ASP A 106 -13.73 10.95 9.74
C ASP A 106 -13.78 11.64 11.12
N SER A 107 -13.33 10.94 12.16
CA SER A 107 -13.34 11.32 13.57
C SER A 107 -11.94 11.71 14.05
N PHE A 108 -11.00 11.84 13.12
CA PHE A 108 -9.67 12.35 13.40
C PHE A 108 -9.69 13.87 13.46
N ASP A 109 -8.76 14.48 14.19
CA ASP A 109 -8.64 15.94 14.19
C ASP A 109 -8.45 16.46 12.76
N GLN A 110 -9.25 17.45 12.38
CA GLN A 110 -9.32 17.92 10.99
C GLN A 110 -7.99 18.51 10.51
N ALA A 111 -7.28 19.24 11.37
CA ALA A 111 -5.99 19.82 11.04
C ALA A 111 -4.90 18.74 10.94
N GLU A 112 -4.98 17.70 11.76
CA GLU A 112 -4.07 16.56 11.69
C GLU A 112 -4.37 15.63 10.51
N ARG A 113 -5.63 15.48 10.09
CA ARG A 113 -6.01 14.65 8.94
C ARG A 113 -5.27 15.06 7.68
N ALA A 114 -5.18 16.37 7.43
CA ALA A 114 -4.44 16.92 6.30
C ALA A 114 -2.94 16.56 6.37
N LYS A 115 -2.32 16.64 7.56
CA LYS A 115 -0.90 16.31 7.74
C LYS A 115 -0.63 14.82 7.58
N VAL A 116 -1.53 13.96 8.06
CA VAL A 116 -1.44 12.51 7.87
C VAL A 116 -1.56 12.16 6.39
N PHE A 117 -2.48 12.80 5.66
CA PHE A 117 -2.59 12.62 4.22
C PHE A 117 -1.31 13.03 3.50
N ASP A 118 -0.75 14.19 3.84
CA ASP A 118 0.47 14.69 3.22
C ASP A 118 1.67 13.77 3.48
N ALA A 119 1.80 13.26 4.71
CA ALA A 119 2.82 12.27 5.05
C ALA A 119 2.61 10.94 4.31
N TYR A 120 1.35 10.50 4.16
CA TYR A 120 0.99 9.27 3.45
C TYR A 120 1.38 9.33 1.96
N ILE A 121 1.02 10.42 1.28
CA ILE A 121 1.36 10.63 -0.13
C ILE A 121 2.87 10.80 -0.32
N SER A 122 3.52 11.58 0.55
CA SER A 122 4.99 11.76 0.53
C SER A 122 5.73 10.44 0.72
N ALA A 123 5.24 9.56 1.61
CA ALA A 123 5.83 8.25 1.85
C ALA A 123 5.87 7.37 0.59
N LEU A 124 4.87 7.52 -0.28
CA LEU A 124 4.76 6.83 -1.56
C LEU A 124 5.60 7.47 -2.67
N GLY A 125 6.36 8.52 -2.36
CA GLY A 125 7.22 9.21 -3.32
C GLY A 125 6.45 10.13 -4.27
N GLU A 126 5.26 10.58 -3.87
CA GLU A 126 4.46 11.56 -4.62
C GLU A 126 4.43 12.91 -3.91
N ASP A 127 4.25 13.98 -4.68
CA ASP A 127 4.06 15.33 -4.14
C ASP A 127 2.60 15.47 -3.64
N PRO A 128 2.36 15.71 -2.34
CA PRO A 128 1.01 15.81 -1.81
C PRO A 128 0.20 16.97 -2.35
N ARG A 129 0.85 18.09 -2.68
CA ARG A 129 0.16 19.26 -3.25
C ARG A 129 -0.31 18.94 -4.66
N GLN A 130 0.56 18.36 -5.49
CA GLN A 130 0.18 17.94 -6.84
C GLN A 130 -0.89 16.85 -6.81
N TYR A 131 -0.75 15.87 -5.90
CA TYR A 131 -1.74 14.82 -5.73
C TYR A 131 -3.10 15.40 -5.33
N ARG A 132 -3.13 16.32 -4.35
CA ARG A 132 -4.38 16.98 -3.93
C ARG A 132 -4.99 17.79 -5.05
N VAL A 133 -4.23 18.61 -5.76
CA VAL A 133 -4.79 19.44 -6.84
C VAL A 133 -5.41 18.55 -7.92
N ARG A 134 -4.69 17.51 -8.36
CA ARG A 134 -5.18 16.58 -9.38
C ARG A 134 -6.37 15.76 -8.87
N ALA A 135 -6.20 15.07 -7.75
CA ALA A 135 -7.23 14.20 -7.19
C ALA A 135 -8.47 15.00 -6.75
N ALA A 136 -8.35 16.20 -6.18
CA ALA A 136 -9.50 17.00 -5.81
C ALA A 136 -10.28 17.48 -7.03
N ALA A 137 -9.60 17.98 -8.08
CA ALA A 137 -10.25 18.38 -9.32
C ALA A 137 -10.95 17.18 -9.99
N ASP A 138 -10.29 16.02 -10.06
CA ASP A 138 -10.88 14.81 -10.62
C ASP A 138 -12.06 14.31 -9.78
N VAL A 139 -11.92 14.27 -8.45
CA VAL A 139 -12.99 13.82 -7.55
C VAL A 139 -14.19 14.76 -7.64
N GLU A 140 -14.00 16.06 -7.47
CA GLU A 140 -15.10 17.04 -7.56
C GLU A 140 -15.85 16.93 -8.88
N ARG A 141 -15.10 16.80 -9.99
CA ARG A 141 -15.68 16.63 -11.32
C ARG A 141 -16.45 15.32 -11.45
N LEU A 142 -15.85 14.19 -11.10
CA LEU A 142 -16.52 12.88 -11.16
C LEU A 142 -17.75 12.85 -10.27
N GLU A 143 -17.70 13.47 -9.09
CA GLU A 143 -18.84 13.53 -8.19
C GLU A 143 -19.97 14.41 -8.74
N SER A 144 -19.64 15.58 -9.29
CA SER A 144 -20.60 16.49 -9.91
C SER A 144 -21.27 15.86 -11.12
N GLU A 145 -20.49 15.25 -12.03
CA GLU A 145 -21.03 14.58 -13.21
C GLU A 145 -21.91 13.39 -12.81
N ALA A 146 -21.44 12.51 -11.91
CA ALA A 146 -22.22 11.36 -11.47
C ALA A 146 -23.54 11.77 -10.80
N ALA A 147 -23.54 12.84 -9.99
CA ALA A 147 -24.75 13.37 -9.37
C ALA A 147 -25.71 14.04 -10.37
N ALA A 148 -25.19 14.55 -11.49
CA ALA A 148 -25.98 15.14 -12.56
C ALA A 148 -26.57 14.11 -13.53
N LEU A 149 -26.08 12.85 -13.50
CA LEU A 149 -26.63 11.77 -14.31
C LEU A 149 -28.06 11.42 -13.84
N GLY A 150 -28.98 11.27 -14.80
CA GLY A 150 -30.39 10.90 -14.55
C GLY A 150 -30.62 9.46 -14.07
N GLY A 151 -29.62 8.82 -13.45
CA GLY A 151 -29.68 7.45 -12.93
C GLY A 151 -28.47 6.59 -13.33
N ALA A 152 -28.36 5.42 -12.69
CA ALA A 152 -27.23 4.50 -12.87
C ALA A 152 -27.04 3.99 -14.31
N ASP A 153 -28.08 4.01 -15.14
CA ASP A 153 -28.00 3.53 -16.52
C ASP A 153 -27.12 4.43 -17.40
N ALA A 154 -26.98 5.71 -17.03
CA ALA A 154 -26.09 6.64 -17.72
C ALA A 154 -24.62 6.47 -17.29
N LEU A 155 -24.35 5.70 -16.23
CA LEU A 155 -23.02 5.38 -15.74
C LEU A 155 -22.39 4.23 -16.56
N THR A 156 -22.28 4.45 -17.86
CA THR A 156 -21.74 3.49 -18.84
C THR A 156 -20.50 4.07 -19.52
N PRO A 157 -19.50 3.22 -19.86
CA PRO A 157 -18.38 3.63 -20.72
C PRO A 157 -18.86 4.20 -22.05
N ASP A 158 -18.39 5.40 -22.39
CA ASP A 158 -18.62 6.05 -23.68
C ASP A 158 -17.40 6.93 -24.03
N ALA A 159 -16.74 6.65 -25.17
CA ALA A 159 -15.56 7.38 -25.60
C ALA A 159 -15.89 8.79 -26.13
N ASP A 160 -17.13 9.01 -26.57
CA ASP A 160 -17.63 10.28 -27.10
C ASP A 160 -18.51 11.03 -26.07
N GLY A 161 -18.82 10.38 -24.94
CA GLY A 161 -19.65 10.92 -23.86
C GLY A 161 -18.96 11.96 -22.98
N GLY A 162 -19.54 12.26 -21.81
CA GLY A 162 -18.96 13.17 -20.81
C GLY A 162 -17.61 12.70 -20.26
N GLU A 163 -16.90 13.51 -19.48
CA GLU A 163 -15.56 13.12 -19.00
C GLU A 163 -15.58 11.90 -18.08
N LEU A 164 -16.60 11.75 -17.23
CA LEU A 164 -16.83 10.54 -16.44
C LEU A 164 -17.01 9.31 -17.34
N GLN A 165 -17.85 9.40 -18.38
CA GLN A 165 -18.07 8.28 -19.30
C GLN A 165 -16.80 7.94 -20.09
N ARG A 166 -16.02 8.95 -20.49
CA ARG A 166 -14.70 8.77 -21.10
C ARG A 166 -13.70 8.13 -20.15
N ALA A 167 -13.73 8.47 -18.86
CA ALA A 167 -12.90 7.81 -17.84
C ALA A 167 -13.26 6.33 -17.70
N LEU A 168 -14.56 6.00 -17.72
CA LEU A 168 -15.03 4.61 -17.74
C LEU A 168 -14.65 3.89 -19.05
N ALA A 169 -14.67 4.57 -20.19
CA ALA A 169 -14.20 4.03 -21.48
C ALA A 169 -12.72 3.68 -21.46
N ARG A 170 -11.86 4.55 -20.89
CA ARG A 170 -10.44 4.25 -20.69
C ARG A 170 -10.24 2.97 -19.85
N LEU A 171 -11.07 2.76 -18.83
CA LEU A 171 -11.00 1.54 -18.01
C LEU A 171 -11.42 0.29 -18.79
N ALA A 172 -12.51 0.39 -19.55
CA ALA A 172 -12.97 -0.69 -20.39
C ALA A 172 -11.91 -1.09 -21.45
N GLU A 173 -11.28 -0.10 -22.08
CA GLU A 173 -10.17 -0.31 -23.03
C GLU A 173 -8.97 -1.01 -22.37
N GLN A 174 -8.55 -0.52 -21.20
CA GLN A 174 -7.47 -1.15 -20.44
C GLN A 174 -7.81 -2.59 -20.04
N SER A 175 -9.06 -2.86 -19.69
CA SER A 175 -9.51 -4.22 -19.37
C SER A 175 -9.48 -5.14 -20.59
N ALA A 176 -10.00 -4.68 -21.73
CA ALA A 176 -9.94 -5.42 -22.99
C ALA A 176 -8.48 -5.73 -23.40
N ALA A 177 -7.55 -4.80 -23.13
CA ALA A 177 -6.12 -4.99 -23.35
C ALA A 177 -5.42 -5.85 -22.27
N LYS A 178 -6.14 -6.36 -21.26
CA LYS A 178 -5.62 -7.11 -20.10
C LYS A 178 -4.55 -6.33 -19.31
N ARG A 179 -4.71 -5.00 -19.26
CA ARG A 179 -3.80 -4.06 -18.60
C ARG A 179 -4.47 -3.23 -17.51
N LEU A 180 -5.77 -3.46 -17.23
CA LEU A 180 -6.47 -2.78 -16.15
C LEU A 180 -5.74 -3.02 -14.82
N PRO A 181 -5.21 -1.97 -14.15
CA PRO A 181 -4.53 -2.12 -12.87
C PRO A 181 -5.56 -2.25 -11.73
N TYR A 182 -6.32 -3.36 -11.74
CA TYR A 182 -7.36 -3.62 -10.75
C TYR A 182 -6.77 -3.61 -9.34
N ASN A 183 -7.47 -2.93 -8.44
CA ASN A 183 -7.20 -2.92 -7.02
C ASN A 183 -8.48 -2.51 -6.27
N LYS A 184 -8.48 -2.65 -4.94
CA LYS A 184 -9.65 -2.36 -4.11
C LYS A 184 -10.18 -0.92 -4.22
N PHE A 185 -9.33 0.06 -4.50
CA PHE A 185 -9.77 1.45 -4.61
C PHE A 185 -10.53 1.69 -5.93
N LEU A 186 -10.25 0.90 -6.98
CA LEU A 186 -11.11 0.88 -8.16
C LEU A 186 -12.52 0.37 -7.81
N ALA A 187 -12.61 -0.72 -7.03
CA ALA A 187 -13.90 -1.26 -6.58
C ALA A 187 -14.71 -0.22 -5.78
N ILE A 188 -14.04 0.46 -4.83
CA ILE A 188 -14.67 1.49 -3.99
C ILE A 188 -15.03 2.73 -4.80
N GLY A 189 -14.18 3.14 -5.77
CA GLY A 189 -14.48 4.26 -6.66
C GLY A 189 -15.69 4.00 -7.56
N LEU A 190 -15.80 2.81 -8.15
CA LEU A 190 -16.97 2.40 -8.94
C LEU A 190 -18.25 2.37 -8.09
N PHE A 191 -18.15 1.85 -6.87
CA PHE A 191 -19.27 1.88 -5.92
C PHE A 191 -19.67 3.31 -5.56
N ARG A 192 -18.69 4.19 -5.27
CA ARG A 192 -18.93 5.59 -4.95
C ARG A 192 -19.62 6.34 -6.09
N LEU A 193 -19.19 6.13 -7.33
CA LEU A 193 -19.85 6.69 -8.52
C LEU A 193 -21.32 6.26 -8.59
N LEU A 194 -21.61 4.98 -8.36
CA LEU A 194 -22.98 4.48 -8.34
C LEU A 194 -23.81 5.14 -7.24
N GLU A 195 -23.27 5.25 -6.02
CA GLU A 195 -23.96 5.91 -4.90
C GLU A 195 -24.35 7.36 -5.23
N LEU A 196 -23.49 8.07 -5.96
CA LEU A 196 -23.71 9.47 -6.34
C LEU A 196 -24.84 9.64 -7.37
N THR A 197 -25.12 8.61 -8.19
CA THR A 197 -26.32 8.59 -9.05
C THR A 197 -27.63 8.36 -8.26
N GLY A 198 -27.55 8.11 -6.96
CA GLY A 198 -28.68 7.77 -6.10
C GLY A 198 -29.14 6.31 -6.18
N ALA A 199 -28.51 5.48 -7.03
CA ALA A 199 -28.85 4.08 -7.17
C ALA A 199 -28.39 3.23 -5.99
N LYS A 200 -29.25 2.30 -5.55
CA LYS A 200 -29.00 1.40 -4.42
C LYS A 200 -29.09 -0.09 -4.77
N GLU A 201 -29.47 -0.38 -6.02
CA GLU A 201 -29.70 -1.73 -6.53
C GLU A 201 -28.35 -2.45 -6.79
N PRO A 202 -28.10 -3.64 -6.20
CA PRO A 202 -26.87 -4.40 -6.44
C PRO A 202 -26.63 -4.71 -7.94
N ALA A 203 -27.72 -4.91 -8.69
CA ALA A 203 -27.67 -5.16 -10.12
C ALA A 203 -27.08 -3.98 -10.92
N ALA A 204 -27.24 -2.74 -10.44
CA ALA A 204 -26.66 -1.57 -11.10
C ALA A 204 -25.13 -1.55 -10.97
N LEU A 205 -24.61 -1.91 -9.80
CA LEU A 205 -23.16 -2.07 -9.59
C LEU A 205 -22.61 -3.17 -10.49
N GLU A 206 -23.28 -4.32 -10.56
CA GLU A 206 -22.83 -5.43 -11.39
C GLU A 206 -22.77 -5.04 -12.88
N ARG A 207 -23.75 -4.28 -13.37
CA ARG A 207 -23.76 -3.76 -14.75
C ARG A 207 -22.59 -2.82 -15.00
N LEU A 208 -22.37 -1.84 -14.13
CA LEU A 208 -21.23 -0.92 -14.21
C LEU A 208 -19.90 -1.69 -14.24
N VAL A 209 -19.71 -2.62 -13.30
CA VAL A 209 -18.47 -3.38 -13.15
C VAL A 209 -18.18 -4.22 -14.39
N LYS A 210 -19.21 -4.86 -14.96
CA LYS A 210 -19.10 -5.59 -16.23
C LYS A 210 -18.79 -4.65 -17.40
N ALA A 211 -19.41 -3.47 -17.44
CA ALA A 211 -19.20 -2.51 -18.51
C ALA A 211 -17.75 -2.01 -18.57
N VAL A 212 -17.12 -1.75 -17.41
CA VAL A 212 -15.68 -1.41 -17.35
C VAL A 212 -14.75 -2.64 -17.48
N GLY A 213 -15.31 -3.84 -17.66
CA GLY A 213 -14.57 -5.08 -17.81
C GLY A 213 -13.87 -5.57 -16.53
N ALA A 214 -14.27 -5.10 -15.35
CA ALA A 214 -13.74 -5.61 -14.08
C ALA A 214 -14.51 -6.87 -13.63
N SER A 215 -13.93 -7.64 -12.70
CA SER A 215 -14.59 -8.84 -12.17
C SER A 215 -15.62 -8.48 -11.09
N PRO A 216 -16.92 -8.79 -11.26
CA PRO A 216 -17.92 -8.58 -10.21
C PRO A 216 -17.60 -9.30 -8.91
N GLN A 217 -17.00 -10.49 -9.00
CA GLN A 217 -16.59 -11.29 -7.85
C GLN A 217 -15.46 -10.60 -7.07
N ALA A 218 -14.47 -10.04 -7.77
CA ALA A 218 -13.37 -9.31 -7.14
C ALA A 218 -13.88 -8.03 -6.48
N VAL A 219 -14.72 -7.25 -7.18
CA VAL A 219 -15.31 -6.02 -6.65
C VAL A 219 -16.14 -6.32 -5.40
N ASN A 220 -17.05 -7.30 -5.45
CA ASN A 220 -17.87 -7.65 -4.29
C ASN A 220 -17.01 -8.11 -3.09
N LYS A 221 -15.96 -8.89 -3.33
CA LYS A 221 -15.02 -9.29 -2.28
C LYS A 221 -14.36 -8.08 -1.62
N ASP A 222 -13.82 -7.15 -2.40
CA ASP A 222 -13.13 -5.97 -1.87
C ASP A 222 -14.09 -5.03 -1.13
N LEU A 223 -15.32 -4.85 -1.63
CA LEU A 223 -16.36 -4.07 -0.95
C LEU A 223 -16.80 -4.70 0.38
N LEU A 224 -16.94 -6.04 0.45
CA LEU A 224 -17.24 -6.75 1.68
C LEU A 224 -16.11 -6.60 2.72
N LEU A 225 -14.86 -6.73 2.29
CA LEU A 225 -13.70 -6.51 3.15
C LEU A 225 -13.67 -5.09 3.67
N TYR A 226 -13.90 -4.10 2.80
CA TYR A 226 -13.90 -2.69 3.17
C TYR A 226 -15.02 -2.35 4.17
N LYS A 227 -16.24 -2.81 3.91
CA LYS A 227 -17.37 -2.68 4.85
C LYS A 227 -17.04 -3.30 6.20
N GLY A 228 -16.36 -4.45 6.21
CA GLY A 228 -15.90 -5.11 7.44
C GLY A 228 -14.89 -4.28 8.23
N ILE A 229 -13.96 -3.61 7.56
CA ILE A 229 -12.98 -2.71 8.20
C ILE A 229 -13.70 -1.51 8.83
N LEU A 230 -14.57 -0.83 8.08
CA LEU A 230 -15.32 0.33 8.57
C LEU A 230 -16.20 -0.02 9.78
N SER A 231 -16.90 -1.17 9.72
CA SER A 231 -17.74 -1.64 10.83
C SER A 231 -16.93 -1.86 12.11
N LYS A 232 -15.76 -2.51 12.01
CA LYS A 232 -14.85 -2.71 13.14
C LYS A 232 -14.31 -1.39 13.68
N MET A 233 -13.96 -0.44 12.81
CA MET A 233 -13.53 0.89 13.23
C MET A 233 -14.63 1.63 13.96
N SER A 234 -15.86 1.61 13.45
CA SER A 234 -17.02 2.23 14.10
C SER A 234 -17.25 1.64 15.49
N ALA A 235 -17.25 0.31 15.63
CA ALA A 235 -17.41 -0.35 16.92
C ALA A 235 -16.28 0.00 17.91
N ALA A 236 -15.04 0.09 17.43
CA ALA A 236 -13.91 0.48 18.26
C ALA A 236 -13.95 1.95 18.69
N LYS A 237 -14.47 2.86 17.84
CA LYS A 237 -14.70 4.27 18.19
C LYS A 237 -15.75 4.41 19.31
N GLU A 238 -16.87 3.70 19.20
CA GLU A 238 -17.91 3.71 20.24
C GLU A 238 -17.39 3.15 21.57
N LEU A 239 -16.66 2.03 21.55
CA LEU A 239 -16.05 1.47 22.76
C LEU A 239 -15.06 2.44 23.42
N MET A 240 -14.24 3.12 22.62
CA MET A 240 -13.30 4.13 23.12
C MET A 240 -14.04 5.33 23.75
N LYS A 241 -15.11 5.78 23.10
CA LYS A 241 -15.96 6.87 23.62
C LYS A 241 -16.58 6.50 24.96
N GLU A 242 -17.20 5.32 25.05
CA GLU A 242 -17.77 4.81 26.31
C GLU A 242 -16.71 4.70 27.41
N PHE A 243 -15.51 4.22 27.09
CA PHE A 243 -14.41 4.12 28.04
C PHE A 243 -13.98 5.49 28.57
N LEU A 244 -13.79 6.47 27.67
CA LEU A 244 -13.41 7.84 28.04
C LEU A 244 -14.50 8.52 28.88
N GLU A 245 -15.78 8.31 28.58
CA GLU A 245 -16.89 8.83 29.38
C GLU A 245 -16.92 8.24 30.79
N ARG A 246 -16.71 6.92 30.91
CA ARG A 246 -16.62 6.24 32.22
C ARG A 246 -15.44 6.74 33.04
N GLU A 247 -14.28 6.91 32.43
CA GLU A 247 -13.09 7.40 33.13
C GLU A 247 -13.23 8.87 33.55
N LYS A 248 -13.82 9.73 32.69
CA LYS A 248 -14.16 11.11 33.08
C LYS A 248 -15.10 11.16 34.27
N LYS A 249 -16.14 10.31 34.30
CA LYS A 249 -17.08 10.23 35.44
C LYS A 249 -16.36 9.79 36.72
N LYS A 250 -15.57 8.71 36.67
CA LYS A 250 -14.78 8.25 37.83
C LYS A 250 -13.79 9.29 38.31
N GLN A 251 -13.16 10.02 37.39
CA GLN A 251 -12.20 11.08 37.74
C GLN A 251 -12.91 12.25 38.42
N ALA A 252 -14.05 12.69 37.89
CA ALA A 252 -14.87 13.73 38.52
C ALA A 252 -15.35 13.30 39.92
N GLU A 253 -15.78 12.04 40.10
CA GLU A 253 -16.15 11.49 41.41
C GLU A 253 -14.96 11.47 42.39
N ARG A 254 -13.76 11.11 41.92
CA ARG A 254 -12.53 11.12 42.73
C ARG A 254 -12.13 12.55 43.13
N GLU A 255 -12.23 13.50 42.22
CA GLU A 255 -11.93 14.91 42.49
C GLU A 255 -12.94 15.52 43.47
N ALA A 256 -14.24 15.25 43.30
CA ALA A 256 -15.28 15.64 44.24
C ALA A 256 -15.06 15.03 45.63
N ALA A 257 -14.72 13.74 45.72
CA ALA A 257 -14.43 13.07 46.98
C ALA A 257 -13.19 13.64 47.68
N LYS A 258 -12.14 14.02 46.92
CA LYS A 258 -10.96 14.69 47.47
C LYS A 258 -11.29 16.10 47.98
N ALA A 259 -12.07 16.88 47.24
CA ALA A 259 -12.52 18.20 47.66
C ALA A 259 -13.38 18.14 48.93
N ALA A 260 -14.30 17.17 49.02
CA ALA A 260 -15.14 16.96 50.20
C ALA A 260 -14.31 16.57 51.44
N ARG A 261 -13.29 15.72 51.28
CA ARG A 261 -12.37 15.35 52.38
C ARG A 261 -11.51 16.52 52.85
N ALA A 262 -11.10 17.41 51.95
CA ALA A 262 -10.32 18.60 52.28
C ALA A 262 -11.14 19.69 52.99
N ALA A 263 -12.47 19.71 52.77
CA ALA A 263 -13.40 20.65 53.41
C ALA A 263 -13.97 20.15 54.74
N ALA A 264 -13.67 18.92 55.16
CA ALA A 264 -14.14 18.37 56.43
C ALA A 264 -13.40 19.04 57.61
N PRO A 265 -14.11 19.61 58.61
CA PRO A 265 -13.48 20.27 59.75
C PRO A 265 -12.69 19.26 60.58
N GLN A 266 -11.49 19.65 61.04
CA GLN A 266 -10.70 18.83 61.94
C GLN A 266 -11.46 18.64 63.26
N PRO A 267 -11.47 17.43 63.84
CA PRO A 267 -12.13 17.20 65.12
C PRO A 267 -11.44 18.05 66.19
N THR A 268 -12.16 19.03 66.72
CA THR A 268 -11.76 19.79 67.91
C THR A 268 -11.63 18.80 69.06
N GLY A 269 -10.39 18.45 69.40
CA GLY A 269 -10.08 17.65 70.57
C GLY A 269 -10.67 18.30 71.81
N ALA A 270 -11.46 17.52 72.56
CA ALA A 270 -11.97 17.89 73.86
C ALA A 270 -10.80 18.15 74.82
N ALA A 271 -10.73 19.34 75.39
CA ALA A 271 -9.94 19.60 76.59
C ALA A 271 -10.83 19.26 77.80
N ALA A 272 -10.37 18.28 78.58
CA ALA A 272 -10.87 17.94 79.91
C ALA A 272 -10.33 18.91 80.97
#